data_AF-A0A923EL94-F1
#
_entry.id   AF-A0A923EL94-F1
#
_cell.length_a   1.000
_cell.length_b   1.000
_cell.length_c   1.000
_cell.angle_alpha   90.00
_cell.angle_beta   90.00
_cell.angle_gamma   90.00
#
_symmetry.space_group_name_H-M   'P 1'
#
loop_
_entity.id
_entity.type
_entity.pdbx_description
1 polymer ?
#
loop_
_entity_poly.entity_id
_entity_poly.type
_entity_poly.pdbx_seq_one_letter_code
_entity_poly.pdbx_strand_id
1 'polypeptide(L)'
;MKNNFIDDLIHSVTRVVAPNVPLLKDVLVIGGMPEKTQNLQYLSHNRDTTVARGRSCEFCAVAVINNRRAEEWQLTGYPKKISRWVFSTRWTRNPLDLFLNNLRCDPSVMAVLAGATSNYTLLGILTMTDLHGSGRTNRRAQYICPVVAVPGIDADALKTIQAFEAANEIKKSGMIGLPLYRKTGSQIAGT
;
A
#
# COMPACT_ATOMS: atom_id res chain seq x y z
N MET A 1 -22.04 -20.74 3.28
CA MET A 1 -21.81 -19.76 2.19
C MET A 1 -20.34 -19.36 2.23
N LYS A 2 -19.53 -19.78 1.25
CA LYS A 2 -18.14 -19.28 1.14
C LYS A 2 -18.24 -17.85 0.62
N ASN A 3 -18.24 -16.85 1.50
CA ASN A 3 -17.88 -15.50 1.10
C ASN A 3 -16.53 -15.62 0.38
N ASN A 4 -16.51 -15.32 -0.91
CA ASN A 4 -15.30 -15.44 -1.69
C ASN A 4 -14.43 -14.24 -1.33
N PHE A 5 -13.67 -14.38 -0.24
CA PHE A 5 -12.78 -13.34 0.30
C PHE A 5 -11.89 -12.69 -0.78
N ILE A 6 -11.59 -13.43 -1.85
CA ILE A 6 -10.89 -12.90 -3.04
C ILE A 6 -11.71 -11.81 -3.72
N ASP A 7 -13.00 -12.02 -3.95
CA ASP A 7 -13.88 -11.05 -4.59
C ASP A 7 -14.06 -9.82 -3.67
N ASP A 8 -14.13 -10.01 -2.35
CA ASP A 8 -14.17 -8.92 -1.37
C ASP A 8 -12.89 -8.05 -1.39
N LEU A 9 -11.72 -8.69 -1.53
CA LEU A 9 -10.43 -8.00 -1.67
C LEU A 9 -10.37 -7.22 -2.99
N ILE A 10 -10.79 -7.84 -4.11
CA ILE A 10 -10.84 -7.19 -5.42
C ILE A 10 -11.78 -5.98 -5.39
N HIS A 11 -12.98 -6.15 -4.81
CA HIS A 11 -13.93 -5.07 -4.64
C HIS A 11 -13.34 -3.91 -3.83
N SER A 12 -12.58 -4.20 -2.77
CA SER A 12 -11.92 -3.19 -1.94
C SER A 12 -10.84 -2.38 -2.68
N VAL A 13 -10.24 -2.94 -3.74
CA VAL A 13 -9.27 -2.23 -4.61
C VAL A 13 -9.97 -1.24 -5.56
N THR A 14 -11.23 -1.51 -5.95
CA THR A 14 -11.97 -0.66 -6.89
C THR A 14 -12.12 0.79 -6.44
N ARG A 15 -11.99 1.05 -5.13
CA ARG A 15 -11.98 2.41 -4.55
C ARG A 15 -10.80 3.26 -5.04
N VAL A 16 -9.68 2.65 -5.41
CA VAL A 16 -8.44 3.35 -5.77
C VAL A 16 -8.17 3.32 -7.27
N VAL A 17 -8.40 2.17 -7.91
CA VAL A 17 -8.16 1.95 -9.34
C VAL A 17 -9.19 0.95 -9.86
N ALA A 18 -9.51 0.97 -11.15
CA ALA A 18 -10.26 -0.12 -11.77
C ALA A 18 -9.27 -1.26 -12.10
N PRO A 19 -9.20 -2.36 -11.32
CA PRO A 19 -8.22 -3.40 -11.57
C PRO A 19 -8.67 -4.32 -12.71
N ASN A 20 -7.73 -4.90 -13.44
CA ASN A 20 -7.97 -6.09 -14.26
C ASN A 20 -8.34 -7.27 -13.34
N VAL A 21 -9.65 -7.46 -13.12
CA VAL A 21 -10.21 -8.46 -12.21
C VAL A 21 -9.71 -9.88 -12.51
N PRO A 22 -9.70 -10.38 -13.77
CA PRO A 22 -9.12 -11.69 -14.09
C PRO A 22 -7.67 -11.83 -13.62
N LEU A 23 -6.80 -10.87 -13.96
CA LEU A 23 -5.38 -10.91 -13.59
C LEU A 23 -5.20 -10.88 -12.07
N LEU A 24 -5.91 -10.00 -11.37
CA LEU A 24 -5.80 -9.87 -9.91
C LEU A 24 -6.31 -11.13 -9.21
N LYS A 25 -7.38 -11.74 -9.72
CA LYS A 25 -7.91 -13.00 -9.21
C LYS A 25 -6.91 -14.13 -9.37
N ASP A 26 -6.31 -14.28 -10.54
CA ASP A 26 -5.29 -15.30 -10.80
C ASP A 26 -4.10 -15.15 -9.86
N VAL A 27 -3.65 -13.92 -9.62
CA VAL A 27 -2.53 -13.65 -8.71
C VAL A 27 -2.86 -14.00 -7.26
N LEU A 28 -4.08 -13.70 -6.81
CA LEU A 28 -4.53 -14.07 -5.46
C LEU A 28 -4.71 -15.59 -5.30
N VAL A 29 -5.13 -16.28 -6.37
CA VAL A 29 -5.27 -17.74 -6.39
C VAL A 29 -3.90 -18.43 -6.40
N ILE A 30 -2.98 -17.97 -7.26
CA ILE A 30 -1.64 -18.54 -7.40
C ILE A 30 -0.74 -18.19 -6.22
N GLY A 31 -0.76 -16.92 -5.78
CA GLY A 31 0.06 -16.43 -4.67
C GLY A 31 -0.40 -16.96 -3.31
N GLY A 32 -1.67 -17.38 -3.22
CA GLY A 32 -2.26 -17.94 -2.01
C GLY A 32 -2.50 -16.92 -0.91
N MET A 33 -3.08 -17.41 0.19
CA MET A 33 -3.32 -16.63 1.40
C MET A 33 -2.31 -16.99 2.47
N PRO A 34 -1.94 -16.07 3.38
CA PRO A 34 -1.05 -16.38 4.48
C PRO A 34 -1.65 -17.49 5.36
N GLU A 35 -0.80 -18.42 5.77
CA GLU A 35 -1.14 -19.43 6.76
C GLU A 35 -1.46 -18.79 8.12
N LYS A 36 -2.06 -19.56 9.03
CA LYS A 36 -2.46 -19.07 10.37
C LYS A 36 -1.28 -18.51 11.18
N THR A 37 -0.06 -18.98 10.92
CA THR A 37 1.17 -18.54 11.60
C THR A 37 1.90 -17.42 10.86
N GLN A 38 1.50 -17.13 9.61
CA GLN A 38 2.15 -16.13 8.77
C GLN A 38 1.44 -14.78 8.93
N ASN A 39 2.24 -13.72 9.12
CA ASN A 39 1.74 -12.35 9.21
C ASN A 39 1.29 -11.82 7.83
N LEU A 40 1.99 -12.22 6.77
CA LEU A 40 1.70 -11.84 5.40
C LEU A 40 2.24 -12.88 4.42
N GLN A 41 1.66 -12.90 3.22
CA GLN A 41 2.11 -13.67 2.07
C GLN A 41 2.42 -12.70 0.93
N TYR A 42 3.64 -12.74 0.40
CA TYR A 42 3.99 -11.93 -0.77
C TYR A 42 3.37 -12.52 -2.03
N LEU A 43 2.88 -11.64 -2.90
CA LEU A 43 2.31 -12.00 -4.19
C LEU A 43 3.39 -11.90 -5.27
N SER A 44 3.21 -12.70 -6.32
CA SER A 44 4.05 -12.60 -7.52
C SER A 44 3.77 -11.28 -8.24
N HIS A 45 4.74 -10.89 -9.07
CA HIS A 45 4.69 -9.64 -9.81
C HIS A 45 3.47 -9.57 -10.75
N ASN A 46 2.58 -8.59 -10.54
CA ASN A 46 1.29 -8.51 -11.22
C ASN A 46 0.87 -7.07 -11.60
N ARG A 47 1.74 -6.40 -12.34
CA ARG A 47 1.50 -5.01 -12.73
C ARG A 47 0.38 -4.90 -13.76
N ASP A 48 -0.61 -4.08 -13.42
CA ASP A 48 -1.68 -3.69 -14.33
C ASP A 48 -1.64 -2.17 -14.54
N THR A 49 -1.63 -1.75 -15.80
CA THR A 49 -1.55 -0.34 -16.17
C THR A 49 -2.87 0.11 -16.77
N THR A 50 -3.51 1.07 -16.13
CA THR A 50 -4.73 1.69 -16.59
C THR A 50 -4.50 3.18 -16.84
N VAL A 51 -5.17 3.73 -17.86
CA VAL A 51 -5.13 5.17 -18.13
C VAL A 51 -6.47 5.76 -17.69
N ALA A 52 -6.43 6.65 -16.72
CA ALA A 52 -7.62 7.33 -16.20
C ALA A 52 -7.36 8.84 -16.10
N ARG A 53 -8.28 9.64 -16.64
CA ARG A 53 -8.29 11.12 -16.50
C ARG A 53 -6.95 11.80 -16.86
N GLY A 54 -6.27 11.34 -17.91
CA GLY A 54 -4.99 11.92 -18.32
C GLY A 54 -3.79 11.58 -17.42
N ARG A 55 -3.95 10.55 -16.58
CA ARG A 55 -2.89 9.94 -15.76
C ARG A 55 -2.76 8.46 -16.10
N SER A 56 -1.53 7.96 -16.11
CA SER A 56 -1.24 6.53 -16.14
C SER A 56 -1.17 6.02 -14.71
N CYS A 57 -2.04 5.08 -14.36
CA CYS A 57 -2.12 4.43 -13.06
C CYS A 57 -1.65 2.99 -13.20
N GLU A 58 -0.55 2.64 -12.55
CA GLU A 58 0.02 1.30 -12.52
C GLU A 58 -0.20 0.72 -11.12
N PHE A 59 -1.05 -0.30 -11.01
CA PHE A 59 -1.32 -0.99 -9.75
C PHE A 59 -0.59 -2.33 -9.72
N CYS A 60 0.03 -2.64 -8.58
CA CYS A 60 0.63 -3.94 -8.30
C CYS A 60 0.15 -4.41 -6.93
N ALA A 61 -0.41 -5.61 -6.85
CA ALA A 61 -0.70 -6.21 -5.56
C ALA A 61 0.57 -6.88 -5.04
N VAL A 62 1.00 -6.54 -3.83
CA VAL A 62 2.33 -6.96 -3.35
C VAL A 62 2.26 -7.99 -2.26
N ALA A 63 1.31 -7.88 -1.33
CA ALA A 63 1.16 -8.85 -0.26
C ALA A 63 -0.27 -8.95 0.24
N VAL A 64 -0.63 -10.12 0.75
CA VAL A 64 -1.84 -10.33 1.54
C VAL A 64 -1.45 -10.39 3.01
N ILE A 65 -2.03 -9.54 3.84
CA ILE A 65 -1.79 -9.46 5.28
C ILE A 65 -2.86 -10.29 6.02
N ASN A 66 -2.45 -11.00 7.06
CA ASN A 66 -3.34 -11.70 7.97
C ASN A 66 -3.78 -10.76 9.11
N ASN A 67 -5.03 -10.29 9.05
CA ASN A 67 -5.58 -9.32 10.00
C ASN A 67 -5.61 -9.85 11.43
N ARG A 68 -5.76 -11.17 11.61
CA ARG A 68 -5.79 -11.81 12.95
C ARG A 68 -4.46 -11.69 13.70
N ARG A 69 -3.36 -11.45 12.97
CA ARG A 69 -2.02 -11.26 13.54
C ARG A 69 -1.58 -9.80 13.53
N ALA A 70 -2.47 -8.86 13.22
CA ALA A 70 -2.11 -7.44 13.10
C ALA A 70 -1.50 -6.88 14.40
N GLU A 71 -2.06 -7.24 15.56
CA GLU A 71 -1.53 -6.83 16.87
C GLU A 71 -0.12 -7.39 17.14
N GLU A 72 0.11 -8.66 16.86
CA GLU A 72 1.42 -9.31 17.02
C GLU A 72 2.47 -8.76 16.02
N TRP A 73 2.00 -8.34 14.84
CA TRP A 73 2.86 -7.84 13.78
C TRP A 73 3.25 -6.36 13.96
N GLN A 74 2.48 -5.63 14.77
CA GLN A 74 2.72 -4.23 15.12
C GLN A 74 4.06 -4.08 15.86
N LEU A 75 4.85 -3.11 15.44
CA LEU A 75 6.09 -2.77 16.11
C LEU A 75 5.84 -1.71 17.19
N THR A 76 6.15 -2.07 18.43
CA THR A 76 6.07 -1.20 19.60
C THR A 76 7.43 -1.04 20.27
N GLY A 77 7.56 -0.07 21.18
CA GLY A 77 8.74 0.11 22.02
C GLY A 77 10.07 0.27 21.28
N TYR A 78 11.06 -0.53 21.69
CA TYR A 78 12.42 -0.48 21.15
C TYR A 78 12.56 -1.04 19.72
N PRO A 79 11.93 -2.17 19.35
CA PRO A 79 11.90 -2.65 17.96
C PRO A 79 11.40 -1.60 16.96
N LYS A 80 10.38 -0.82 17.34
CA LYS A 80 9.87 0.30 16.53
C LYS A 80 10.95 1.35 16.22
N LYS A 81 11.76 1.71 17.22
CA LYS A 81 12.82 2.72 17.06
C LYS A 81 13.90 2.24 16.10
N ILE A 82 14.36 1.01 16.25
CA ILE A 82 15.36 0.41 15.35
C ILE A 82 14.80 0.33 13.93
N SER A 83 13.58 -0.19 13.77
CA SER A 83 12.96 -0.36 12.46
C SER A 83 12.79 0.97 11.73
N ARG A 84 12.36 2.04 12.43
CA ARG A 84 12.29 3.40 11.84
C ARG A 84 13.65 3.96 11.44
N TRP A 85 14.72 3.60 12.13
CA TRP A 85 16.07 4.04 11.81
C TRP A 85 16.59 3.33 10.56
N VAL A 86 16.49 1.99 10.52
CA VAL A 86 16.90 1.15 9.39
C VAL A 86 16.08 1.46 8.14
N PHE A 87 14.75 1.47 8.27
CA PHE A 87 13.81 1.76 7.19
C PHE A 87 13.43 3.24 7.14
N SER A 88 14.44 4.10 7.10
CA SER A 88 14.27 5.52 6.81
C SER A 88 14.57 5.80 5.34
N THR A 89 14.00 6.88 4.80
CA THR A 89 14.24 7.31 3.40
C THR A 89 15.71 7.61 3.09
N ARG A 90 16.58 7.67 4.11
CA ARG A 90 18.02 7.84 3.99
C ARG A 90 18.73 6.53 3.63
N TRP A 91 18.23 5.39 4.11
CA TRP A 91 18.88 4.07 3.98
C TRP A 91 18.11 3.11 3.07
N THR A 92 16.78 3.17 3.06
CA THR A 92 15.95 2.32 2.21
C THR A 92 15.36 3.12 1.06
N ARG A 93 15.65 2.69 -0.18
CA ARG A 93 15.08 3.27 -1.41
C ARG A 93 13.93 2.46 -2.01
N ASN A 94 13.66 1.27 -1.47
CA ASN A 94 12.54 0.44 -1.89
C ASN A 94 11.22 0.95 -1.27
N PRO A 95 10.25 1.41 -2.08
CA PRO A 95 8.97 1.89 -1.58
C PRO A 95 8.21 0.86 -0.74
N LEU A 96 8.28 -0.43 -1.12
CA LEU A 96 7.59 -1.50 -0.41
C LEU A 96 8.02 -1.60 1.05
N ASP A 97 9.33 -1.66 1.27
CA ASP A 97 9.91 -1.82 2.61
C ASP A 97 9.57 -0.60 3.48
N LEU A 98 9.57 0.60 2.90
CA LEU A 98 9.14 1.82 3.57
C LEU A 98 7.65 1.75 3.96
N PHE A 99 6.79 1.28 3.05
CA PHE A 99 5.35 1.18 3.31
C PHE A 99 5.04 0.13 4.38
N LEU A 100 5.64 -1.05 4.29
CA LEU A 100 5.50 -2.10 5.29
C LEU A 100 6.00 -1.65 6.67
N ASN A 101 7.15 -0.99 6.73
CA ASN A 101 7.66 -0.48 8.00
C ASN A 101 6.74 0.61 8.59
N ASN A 102 6.27 1.55 7.75
CA ASN A 102 5.37 2.60 8.22
C ASN A 102 4.03 2.01 8.68
N LEU A 103 3.49 1.01 7.98
CA LEU A 103 2.28 0.28 8.35
C LEU A 103 2.45 -0.35 9.74
N ARG A 104 3.53 -1.11 9.95
CA ARG A 104 3.82 -1.77 11.24
C ARG A 104 4.04 -0.81 12.40
N CYS A 105 4.44 0.42 12.10
CA CYS A 105 4.67 1.45 13.09
C CYS A 105 3.44 2.32 13.39
N ASP A 106 2.36 2.17 12.62
CA ASP A 106 1.13 2.96 12.73
C ASP A 106 0.09 2.23 13.60
N PRO A 107 -0.14 2.69 14.84
CA PRO A 107 -1.09 2.04 15.74
C PRO A 107 -2.54 2.17 15.26
N SER A 108 -2.89 3.27 14.59
CA SER A 108 -4.26 3.52 14.15
C SER A 108 -4.64 2.58 13.02
N VAL A 109 -3.74 2.39 12.05
CA VAL A 109 -3.97 1.42 10.97
C VAL A 109 -3.96 -0.01 11.50
N MET A 110 -3.04 -0.36 12.40
CA MET A 110 -3.02 -1.70 12.98
C MET A 110 -4.29 -2.02 13.78
N ALA A 111 -4.85 -1.04 14.50
CA ALA A 111 -6.14 -1.20 15.16
C ALA A 111 -7.29 -1.44 14.16
N VAL A 112 -7.29 -0.73 13.02
CA VAL A 112 -8.26 -0.99 11.93
C VAL A 112 -8.12 -2.40 11.38
N LEU A 113 -6.89 -2.87 11.16
CA LEU A 113 -6.65 -4.23 10.67
C LEU A 113 -7.08 -5.30 11.69
N ALA A 114 -6.76 -5.10 12.97
CA ALA A 114 -7.14 -6.02 14.04
C ALA A 114 -8.66 -6.09 14.27
N GLY A 115 -9.36 -4.95 14.15
CA GLY A 115 -10.80 -4.84 14.31
C GLY A 115 -11.62 -5.19 13.07
N ALA A 116 -10.99 -5.43 11.92
CA ALA A 116 -11.70 -5.75 10.68
C ALA A 116 -12.39 -7.12 10.76
N THR A 117 -13.62 -7.20 10.26
CA THR A 117 -14.37 -8.47 10.16
C THR A 117 -13.75 -9.44 9.16
N SER A 118 -13.01 -8.90 8.18
CA SER A 118 -12.26 -9.67 7.19
C SER A 118 -10.97 -10.25 7.77
N ASN A 119 -10.65 -11.49 7.38
CA ASN A 119 -9.41 -12.15 7.84
C ASN A 119 -8.15 -11.63 7.14
N TYR A 120 -8.32 -11.00 5.98
CA TYR A 120 -7.23 -10.65 5.09
C TYR A 120 -7.35 -9.22 4.60
N THR A 121 -6.19 -8.60 4.39
CA THR A 121 -6.05 -7.27 3.78
C THR A 121 -5.09 -7.35 2.60
N LEU A 122 -5.41 -6.68 1.50
CA LEU A 122 -4.52 -6.61 0.35
C LEU A 122 -3.66 -5.34 0.43
N LEU A 123 -2.34 -5.53 0.47
CA LEU A 123 -1.36 -4.47 0.30
C LEU A 123 -0.93 -4.39 -1.15
N GLY A 124 -1.12 -3.22 -1.76
CA GLY A 124 -0.66 -2.90 -3.10
C GLY A 124 0.20 -1.65 -3.15
N ILE A 125 0.80 -1.44 -4.31
CA ILE A 125 1.49 -0.20 -4.66
C ILE A 125 0.79 0.35 -5.88
N LEU A 126 0.38 1.62 -5.79
CA LEU A 126 -0.16 2.37 -6.91
C LEU A 126 0.84 3.44 -7.34
N THR A 127 1.24 3.37 -8.60
CA THR A 127 2.10 4.36 -9.23
C THR A 127 1.28 5.21 -10.19
N MET A 128 1.19 6.50 -9.94
CA MET A 128 0.49 7.46 -10.80
C MET A 128 1.51 8.31 -11.55
N THR A 129 1.35 8.43 -12.85
CA THR A 129 2.19 9.27 -13.71
C THR A 129 1.31 10.26 -14.47
N ASP A 130 1.57 11.55 -14.32
CA ASP A 130 0.88 12.58 -15.09
C ASP A 130 1.30 12.51 -16.56
N LEU A 131 0.34 12.36 -17.49
CA LEU A 131 0.60 12.29 -18.94
C LEU A 131 0.64 13.67 -19.60
N HIS A 132 0.22 14.72 -18.89
CA HIS A 132 0.21 16.11 -19.39
C HIS A 132 1.58 16.77 -19.23
N GLY A 133 2.41 16.69 -20.28
CA GLY A 133 3.72 17.33 -20.34
C GLY A 133 4.29 17.37 -21.76
N SER A 134 3.70 18.19 -22.63
CA SER A 134 4.15 18.41 -24.02
C SER A 134 5.23 19.50 -24.15
N GLY A 135 6.14 19.62 -23.18
CA GLY A 135 7.16 20.68 -23.17
C GLY A 135 8.53 20.21 -22.71
N ARG A 136 9.58 20.78 -23.30
CA ARG A 136 11.02 20.50 -23.04
C ARG A 136 11.45 20.73 -21.57
N THR A 137 10.59 21.34 -20.75
CA THR A 137 10.79 21.65 -19.33
C THR A 137 9.78 21.00 -18.38
N ASN A 138 8.76 20.29 -18.88
CA ASN A 138 7.68 19.75 -18.05
C ASN A 138 8.02 18.33 -17.57
N ARG A 139 8.67 18.25 -16.41
CA ARG A 139 9.05 16.99 -15.75
C ARG A 139 7.80 16.17 -15.43
N ARG A 140 7.69 14.95 -15.96
CA ARG A 140 6.64 14.00 -15.58
C ARG A 140 6.71 13.75 -14.07
N ALA A 141 5.71 14.22 -13.34
CA ALA A 141 5.59 13.91 -11.92
C ALA A 141 5.09 12.47 -11.79
N GLN A 142 5.83 11.65 -11.04
CA GLN A 142 5.43 10.30 -10.70
C GLN A 142 5.19 10.23 -9.19
N TYR A 143 4.06 9.68 -8.80
CA TYR A 143 3.65 9.50 -7.41
C TYR A 143 3.53 8.01 -7.14
N ILE A 144 4.02 7.56 -6.00
CA ILE A 144 3.92 6.16 -5.56
C ILE A 144 3.22 6.16 -4.20
N CYS A 145 2.07 5.51 -4.14
CA CYS A 145 1.24 5.45 -2.94
C CYS A 145 1.05 3.98 -2.52
N PRO A 146 1.10 3.66 -1.22
CA PRO A 146 0.60 2.37 -0.77
C PRO A 146 -0.92 2.31 -0.94
N VAL A 147 -1.43 1.12 -1.17
CA VAL A 147 -2.86 0.82 -1.16
C VAL A 147 -3.11 -0.27 -0.13
N VAL A 148 -3.93 0.02 0.88
CA VAL A 148 -4.31 -0.93 1.93
C VAL A 148 -5.79 -1.24 1.78
N ALA A 149 -6.12 -2.28 1.01
CA ALA A 149 -7.50 -2.66 0.73
C ALA A 149 -7.99 -3.65 1.80
N VAL A 150 -8.77 -3.13 2.75
CA VAL A 150 -9.39 -3.90 3.85
C VAL A 150 -10.89 -4.06 3.54
N PRO A 151 -11.40 -5.30 3.36
CA PRO A 151 -12.82 -5.51 3.12
C PRO A 151 -13.68 -5.30 4.37
N GLY A 152 -14.89 -4.75 4.18
CA GLY A 152 -15.91 -4.70 5.22
C GLY A 152 -15.66 -3.68 6.33
N ILE A 153 -14.83 -2.67 6.10
CA ILE A 153 -14.56 -1.59 7.05
C ILE A 153 -15.59 -0.46 6.96
N ASP A 154 -15.80 0.25 8.07
CA ASP A 154 -16.65 1.43 8.12
C ASP A 154 -15.95 2.68 7.53
N ALA A 155 -16.70 3.79 7.45
CA ALA A 155 -16.22 5.04 6.87
C ALA A 155 -15.08 5.70 7.67
N ASP A 156 -15.02 5.52 8.99
CA ASP A 156 -14.00 6.15 9.84
C ASP A 156 -12.69 5.35 9.82
N ALA A 157 -12.78 4.03 9.80
CA ALA A 157 -11.69 3.13 9.47
C ALA A 157 -11.14 3.43 8.06
N LEU A 158 -12.01 3.65 7.07
CA LEU A 158 -11.59 4.01 5.71
C LEU A 158 -10.85 5.34 5.67
N LYS A 159 -11.30 6.37 6.40
CA LYS A 159 -10.57 7.65 6.52
C LYS A 159 -9.19 7.45 7.13
N THR A 160 -9.07 6.60 8.14
CA THR A 160 -7.78 6.28 8.77
C THR A 160 -6.81 5.66 7.77
N ILE A 161 -7.29 4.70 6.98
CA ILE A 161 -6.51 4.09 5.90
C ILE A 161 -6.10 5.14 4.85
N GLN A 162 -7.04 5.97 4.39
CA GLN A 162 -6.75 7.01 3.40
C GLN A 162 -5.73 8.04 3.91
N ALA A 163 -5.81 8.41 5.19
CA ALA A 163 -4.84 9.31 5.81
C ALA A 163 -3.43 8.68 5.85
N PHE A 164 -3.33 7.38 6.14
CA PHE A 164 -2.08 6.63 6.06
C PHE A 164 -1.55 6.57 4.63
N GLU A 165 -2.41 6.27 3.65
CA GLU A 165 -2.03 6.20 2.22
C GLU A 165 -1.46 7.54 1.74
N ALA A 166 -2.14 8.64 2.07
CA ALA A 166 -1.70 10.00 1.73
C ALA A 166 -0.41 10.39 2.46
N ALA A 167 -0.27 10.08 3.74
CA ALA A 167 0.93 10.40 4.52
C ALA A 167 2.18 9.63 4.04
N ASN A 168 1.97 8.51 3.37
CA ASN A 168 3.04 7.67 2.83
C ASN A 168 3.22 7.80 1.31
N GLU A 169 2.57 8.77 0.67
CA GLU A 169 2.85 9.09 -0.72
C GLU A 169 4.32 9.52 -0.91
N ILE A 170 4.96 8.90 -1.91
CA ILE A 170 6.32 9.20 -2.33
C ILE A 170 6.25 9.91 -3.68
N LYS A 171 6.69 11.16 -3.70
CA LYS A 171 6.84 11.91 -4.95
C LYS A 171 8.21 11.64 -5.55
N LYS A 172 8.23 11.04 -6.73
CA LYS A 172 9.41 10.96 -7.60
C LYS A 172 9.45 12.19 -8.49
N SER A 173 10.35 13.12 -8.16
CA SER A 173 10.74 14.19 -9.05
C SER A 173 12.14 13.89 -9.61
N GLY A 174 12.22 13.43 -10.86
CA GLY A 174 13.51 13.19 -11.50
C GLY A 174 14.12 14.46 -12.08
N MET A 175 15.35 14.80 -11.66
CA MET A 175 16.34 15.42 -12.54
C MET A 175 17.09 14.29 -13.26
N ILE A 176 17.45 14.50 -14.53
CA ILE A 176 18.36 13.62 -15.26
C ILE A 176 19.63 13.44 -14.41
N GLY A 177 19.95 12.21 -14.01
CA GLY A 177 21.21 11.85 -13.34
C GLY A 177 21.14 11.50 -11.84
N LEU A 178 20.14 11.95 -11.07
CA LEU A 178 20.04 11.66 -9.63
C LEU A 178 18.56 11.60 -9.17
N PRO A 179 17.99 10.40 -8.90
CA PRO A 179 16.63 10.30 -8.38
C PRO A 179 16.59 10.70 -6.89
N LEU A 180 16.13 11.92 -6.61
CA LEU A 180 15.81 12.40 -5.27
C LEU A 180 14.37 12.01 -4.91
N TYR A 181 14.23 11.15 -3.91
CA TYR A 181 12.94 10.74 -3.34
C TYR A 181 12.58 11.69 -2.19
N ARG A 182 11.48 12.45 -2.30
CA ARG A 182 10.99 13.32 -1.23
C ARG A 182 9.63 12.80 -0.74
N LYS A 183 9.56 12.42 0.54
CA LYS A 183 8.29 12.12 1.25
C LYS A 183 7.60 13.44 1.57
N THR A 184 6.34 13.59 1.18
CA THR A 184 5.58 14.86 1.32
C THR A 184 4.63 14.85 2.52
N GLY A 185 4.34 13.69 3.11
CA GLY A 185 3.43 13.57 4.24
C GLY A 185 4.05 13.99 5.59
N SER A 186 3.33 14.81 6.35
CA SER A 186 3.68 15.12 7.74
C SER A 186 3.50 13.87 8.61
N GLN A 187 4.52 13.49 9.36
CA GLN A 187 4.33 12.59 10.50
C GLN A 187 3.34 13.24 11.45
N ILE A 188 2.23 12.57 11.74
CA ILE A 188 1.43 12.92 12.91
C ILE A 188 2.34 12.68 14.12
N ALA A 189 2.79 13.78 14.72
CA ALA A 189 3.47 13.75 16.00
C ALA A 189 2.46 13.22 17.01
N GLY A 190 2.74 12.03 17.55
CA GLY A 190 1.98 11.49 18.67
C GLY A 190 2.16 12.39 19.88
N THR A 191 1.05 12.82 20.45
CA THR A 191 0.92 13.03 21.89
C THR A 191 0.67 11.69 22.56
#